data_AF-A0A939TTF8-F1
#
_entry.id   AF-A0A939TTF8-F1
#
_cell.length_a   1.000
_cell.length_b   1.000
_cell.length_c   1.000
_cell.angle_alpha   90.00
_cell.angle_beta   90.00
_cell.angle_gamma   90.00
#
_symmetry.space_group_name_H-M   'P 1'
#
loop_
_entity.id
_entity.type
_entity.pdbx_description
1 polymer ?
#
loop_
_entity_poly.entity_id
_entity_poly.type
_entity_poly.pdbx_seq_one_letter_code
_entity_poly.pdbx_strand_id
1 'polypeptide(L)' 'MTKTFRRMFVVTLVLTAAPLVLAGCGRKGDLDPPSMPVEQQNKLSTPSKQQVPDDPFVLDPLL' A
#
# COMPACT_ATOMS: atom_id res chain seq x y z
N MET A 1 38.55 -8.88 -4.28
CA MET A 1 37.42 -9.79 -4.57
C MET A 1 36.23 -9.61 -3.60
N THR A 2 36.45 -9.56 -2.28
CA THR A 2 35.36 -9.41 -1.27
C THR A 2 34.51 -8.14 -1.41
N LYS A 3 35.10 -7.02 -1.82
CA LYS A 3 34.39 -5.74 -2.04
C LYS A 3 33.39 -5.80 -3.20
N THR A 4 33.74 -6.50 -4.28
CA THR A 4 32.88 -6.70 -5.45
C THR A 4 31.73 -7.65 -5.12
N PHE A 5 32.04 -8.73 -4.40
CA PHE A 5 31.03 -9.68 -3.93
C PHE A 5 30.00 -9.02 -2.99
N ARG A 6 30.47 -8.21 -2.03
CA ARG A 6 29.59 -7.45 -1.12
C ARG A 6 28.70 -6.46 -1.87
N ARG A 7 29.23 -5.77 -2.89
CA ARG A 7 28.43 -4.86 -3.73
C ARG A 7 27.35 -5.62 -4.50
N MET A 8 27.71 -6.76 -5.10
CA MET A 8 26.75 -7.57 -5.85
C MET A 8 25.64 -8.08 -4.94
N PHE A 9 25.97 -8.57 -3.74
CA PHE A 9 24.99 -9.02 -2.76
C PHE A 9 24.00 -7.93 -2.35
N VAL A 10 24.48 -6.71 -2.06
CA VAL A 10 23.63 -5.58 -1.69
C VAL A 10 22.70 -5.18 -2.83
N VAL A 11 23.20 -5.12 -4.07
CA VAL A 11 22.38 -4.80 -5.25
C VAL A 11 21.27 -5.84 -5.44
N THR A 12 21.60 -7.13 -5.33
CA THR A 12 20.59 -8.20 -5.44
C THR A 12 19.54 -8.09 -4.34
N LEU A 13 19.93 -7.76 -3.11
CA LEU A 13 19.00 -7.60 -1.99
C LEU A 13 18.02 -6.45 -2.20
N VAL A 14 18.52 -5.29 -2.67
CA VAL A 14 17.68 -4.11 -2.94
C VAL A 14 16.71 -4.40 -4.09
N LEU A 15 17.19 -5.05 -5.16
CA LEU A 15 16.40 -5.34 -6.34
C LEU A 15 15.26 -6.33 -6.05
N THR A 16 15.43 -7.26 -5.10
CA THR A 16 14.39 -8.21 -4.71
C THR A 16 13.46 -7.64 -3.63
N ALA A 17 13.96 -6.85 -2.69
CA ALA A 17 13.15 -6.26 -1.63
C ALA A 17 12.14 -5.23 -2.14
N ALA A 18 12.51 -4.40 -3.12
CA ALA A 18 11.63 -3.38 -3.68
C ALA A 18 10.30 -3.94 -4.25
N PRO A 19 10.28 -4.95 -5.15
CA PRO A 19 9.03 -5.51 -5.66
C PRO A 19 8.24 -6.26 -4.59
N LEU A 20 8.90 -6.89 -3.60
CA LEU A 20 8.23 -7.55 -2.47
C LEU A 20 7.44 -6.55 -1.62
N VAL A 21 8.03 -5.39 -1.32
CA VAL A 21 7.35 -4.32 -0.57
C VAL A 21 6.23 -3.71 -1.40
N LEU A 22 6.46 -3.43 -2.69
CA LEU A 22 5.42 -2.87 -3.57
C LEU A 22 4.24 -3.84 -3.79
N ALA A 23 4.51 -5.14 -3.92
CA ALA A 23 3.47 -6.16 -3.96
C ALA A 23 2.73 -6.31 -2.61
N GLY A 24 3.44 -6.11 -1.50
CA GLY A 24 2.90 -6.17 -0.14
C GLY A 24 2.16 -4.89 0.32
N CYS A 25 2.40 -3.75 -0.31
CA CYS A 25 1.71 -2.48 -0.04
C CYS A 25 0.37 -2.33 -0.78
N GLY A 26 -0.16 -3.41 -1.36
CA GLY A 26 -1.53 -3.47 -1.86
C GLY A 26 -2.58 -3.46 -0.74
N ARG A 27 -3.87 -3.42 -1.09
CA ARG A 27 -5.00 -3.40 -0.12
C ARG A 27 -4.94 -4.62 0.79
N LYS A 28 -4.36 -4.44 1.98
CA LYS A 28 -4.33 -5.42 3.06
C LYS A 28 -5.71 -5.44 3.72
N GLY A 29 -6.67 -6.04 3.03
CA GLY A 29 -8.06 -6.14 3.47
C GLY A 29 -8.90 -6.75 2.35
N ASP A 30 -9.92 -7.51 2.74
CA ASP A 30 -10.84 -8.11 1.78
C ASP A 30 -11.43 -7.02 0.88
N LEU A 31 -11.58 -7.32 -0.41
CA LEU A 31 -12.30 -6.44 -1.32
C LEU A 31 -13.79 -6.67 -1.06
N ASP A 32 -14.55 -5.59 -0.96
CA ASP A 32 -16.00 -5.73 -0.92
C ASP A 32 -16.44 -6.37 -2.25
N PRO A 33 -17.18 -7.51 -2.22
CA PRO A 33 -17.63 -8.15 -3.43
C PRO A 33 -18.56 -7.21 -4.22
N PRO A 34 -18.62 -7.35 -5.55
CA PRO A 34 -19.40 -6.43 -6.40
C PRO A 34 -20.90 -6.45 -6.10
N SER A 35 -21.40 -7.48 -5.42
CA SER A 35 -22.79 -7.62 -4.99
C SER A 35 -23.06 -7.10 -3.57
N MET A 36 -22.08 -6.48 -2.90
CA MET A 36 -22.27 -5.94 -1.55
C MET A 36 -23.24 -4.74 -1.59
N PRO A 37 -24.27 -4.71 -0.73
CA PRO A 37 -25.12 -3.53 -0.56
C PRO A 37 -24.31 -2.28 -0.21
N VAL A 38 -24.71 -1.13 -0.73
CA VAL A 38 -24.02 0.17 -0.58
C VAL A 38 -23.81 0.52 0.90
N GLU A 39 -24.77 0.15 1.74
CA GLU A 39 -24.85 0.39 3.17
C GLU A 39 -23.83 -0.43 3.96
N GLN A 40 -23.24 -1.45 3.35
CA GLN A 40 -22.26 -2.35 3.94
C GLN A 40 -20.85 -2.12 3.37
N GLN A 41 -20.73 -1.40 2.27
CA GLN A 41 -19.47 -1.10 1.60
C GLN A 41 -18.56 -0.20 2.47
N ASN A 42 -17.25 -0.47 2.44
CA ASN A 42 -16.21 0.26 3.20
C ASN A 42 -16.36 0.23 4.74
N LYS A 43 -17.18 -0.69 5.28
CA LYS A 43 -17.26 -0.89 6.73
C LYS A 43 -16.13 -1.81 7.19
N LEU A 44 -15.02 -1.20 7.59
CA LEU A 44 -13.96 -1.89 8.33
C LEU A 44 -14.54 -2.41 9.66
N SER A 45 -14.44 -3.71 9.91
CA SER A 45 -14.58 -4.28 11.26
C SER A 45 -13.45 -3.71 12.11
N THR A 46 -13.72 -2.55 12.71
CA THR A 46 -12.87 -1.67 13.53
C THR A 46 -11.53 -2.26 13.99
N PRO A 47 -10.42 -1.52 13.78
CA PRO A 47 -9.99 -0.63 14.85
C PRO A 47 -9.59 0.77 14.38
N SER A 48 -9.98 1.77 15.18
CA SER A 48 -9.56 3.17 15.17
C SER A 48 -9.58 3.89 13.81
N LYS A 49 -10.68 4.62 13.55
CA LYS A 49 -10.67 5.72 12.57
C LYS A 49 -9.69 6.77 13.09
N GLN A 50 -8.42 6.66 12.70
CA GLN A 50 -7.46 7.73 12.91
C GLN A 50 -8.01 8.93 12.15
N GLN A 51 -8.34 9.99 12.87
CA GLN A 51 -8.97 11.17 12.29
C GLN A 51 -7.89 11.89 11.46
N VAL A 52 -7.79 11.51 10.20
CA VAL A 52 -6.92 12.16 9.23
C VAL A 52 -7.54 13.53 8.93
N PRO A 53 -6.77 14.63 9.00
CA PRO A 53 -7.23 15.94 8.57
C PRO A 53 -7.76 15.89 7.13
N ASP A 54 -8.82 16.65 6.84
CA ASP A 54 -9.33 16.82 5.48
C ASP A 54 -8.30 17.61 4.65
N ASP A 55 -7.38 16.91 4.00
CA ASP A 55 -6.46 17.52 3.04
C ASP A 55 -7.19 17.77 1.70
N PRO A 56 -6.97 18.93 1.05
CA PRO A 56 -7.60 19.22 -0.23
C PRO A 56 -7.17 18.19 -1.27
N PHE A 57 -8.13 17.67 -2.02
CA PHE A 57 -7.89 16.67 -3.05
C PHE A 57 -7.16 17.29 -4.24
N VAL A 58 -5.83 17.22 -4.22
CA VAL A 58 -4.93 17.86 -5.21
C VAL A 58 -5.19 17.38 -6.64
N LEU A 59 -5.79 16.20 -6.82
CA LEU A 59 -6.00 15.58 -8.13
C LEU A 59 -7.35 15.95 -8.78
N ASP A 60 -8.22 16.69 -8.10
CA ASP A 60 -9.45 17.26 -8.67
C ASP A 60 -9.40 18.78 -8.55
N PRO A 61 -8.70 19.47 -9.48
CA PRO A 61 -8.61 20.92 -9.48
C PRO A 61 -9.95 21.62 -9.84
N LEU A 62 -11.07 20.90 -9.89
CA LEU A 62 -12.39 21.42 -10.28
C LEU A 62 -13.35 21.63 -9.10
N LEU A 63 -12.86 21.58 -7.85
CA LEU A 63 -13.59 21.97 -6.63
C LEU A 63 -13.19 23.38 -6.17
#